data_AF-A0A1T4WWX7-F1
#
_entry.id   AF-A0A1T4WWX7-F1
#
_cell.length_a   1.000
_cell.length_b   1.000
_cell.length_c   1.000
_cell.angle_alpha   90.00
_cell.angle_beta   90.00
_cell.angle_gamma   90.00
#
_symmetry.space_group_name_H-M   'P 1'
#
loop_
_entity.id
_entity.type
_entity.pdbx_description
1 polymer ?
#
loop_
_entity_poly.entity_id
_entity_poly.type
_entity_poly.pdbx_seq_one_letter_code
_entity_poly.pdbx_strand_id
1 'polypeptide(L)'
;MKRPQYVFRPNLSDPQHRGAWALLQQVPPAKRKEFLVQSILAAEQTDRLEKSIRKVVREELQAVNITGAVPSPLSENAIPDSALDFLNSL
;
A
#
# COMPACT_ATOMS: atom_id res chain seq x y z
N MET A 1 -21.00 25.74 -22.13
CA MET A 1 -20.17 24.59 -22.54
C MET A 1 -21.06 23.36 -22.70
N LYS A 2 -20.99 22.64 -23.84
CA LYS A 2 -21.71 21.36 -23.98
C LYS A 2 -21.02 20.31 -23.13
N ARG A 3 -21.77 19.58 -22.29
CA ARG A 3 -21.23 18.47 -21.51
C ARG A 3 -21.14 17.23 -22.42
N PRO A 4 -19.97 16.59 -22.57
CA PRO A 4 -19.88 15.34 -23.32
C PRO A 4 -20.73 14.26 -22.64
N GLN A 5 -21.45 13.48 -23.44
CA GLN A 5 -22.26 12.37 -22.93
C GLN A 5 -21.40 11.10 -22.90
N TYR A 6 -21.15 10.59 -21.70
CA TYR A 6 -20.49 9.30 -21.50
C TYR A 6 -21.53 8.20 -21.33
N VAL A 7 -21.32 7.07 -22.02
CA VAL A 7 -22.16 5.88 -21.91
C VAL A 7 -21.33 4.78 -21.26
N PHE A 8 -21.82 4.26 -20.13
CA PHE A 8 -21.18 3.14 -19.46
C PHE A 8 -21.40 1.84 -20.24
N ARG A 9 -20.34 1.30 -20.86
CA ARG A 9 -20.35 0.05 -21.62
C ARG A 9 -19.31 -0.93 -21.04
N PRO A 10 -19.66 -1.69 -20.00
CA PRO A 10 -18.74 -2.65 -19.40
C PRO A 10 -18.45 -3.80 -20.36
N ASN A 11 -17.19 -4.26 -20.41
CA ASN A 11 -16.80 -5.45 -21.13
C ASN A 11 -17.07 -6.68 -20.25
N LEU A 12 -18.05 -7.51 -20.61
CA LEU A 12 -18.44 -8.66 -19.76
C LEU A 12 -17.43 -9.82 -19.75
N SER A 13 -16.44 -9.78 -20.65
CA SER A 13 -15.29 -10.70 -20.63
C SER A 13 -14.31 -10.36 -19.50
N ASP A 14 -14.27 -9.11 -19.05
CA ASP A 14 -13.45 -8.67 -17.92
C ASP A 14 -14.19 -8.91 -16.58
N PRO A 15 -13.59 -9.63 -15.62
CA PRO A 15 -14.23 -9.92 -14.33
C PRO A 15 -14.59 -8.67 -13.51
N GLN A 16 -13.77 -7.63 -13.55
CA GLN A 16 -13.99 -6.38 -12.81
C GLN A 16 -15.16 -5.60 -13.43
N HIS A 17 -15.20 -5.49 -14.75
CA HIS A 17 -16.30 -4.84 -15.46
C HIS A 17 -17.61 -5.61 -15.25
N ARG A 18 -17.56 -6.95 -15.22
CA ARG A 18 -18.71 -7.80 -14.88
C ARG A 18 -19.19 -7.54 -13.44
N GLY A 19 -18.27 -7.45 -12.49
CA GLY A 19 -18.59 -7.12 -11.09
C GLY A 19 -19.25 -5.74 -10.96
N ALA A 20 -18.66 -4.71 -11.60
CA ALA A 20 -19.22 -3.37 -11.62
C ALA A 20 -20.60 -3.33 -12.29
N TRP A 21 -20.81 -4.10 -13.36
CA TRP A 21 -22.11 -4.23 -14.00
C TRP A 21 -23.16 -4.86 -13.09
N ALA A 22 -22.81 -5.93 -12.38
CA ALA A 22 -23.70 -6.58 -11.42
C ALA A 22 -24.10 -5.65 -10.26
N LEU A 23 -23.19 -4.80 -9.79
CA LEU A 23 -23.50 -3.78 -8.78
C LEU A 23 -24.46 -2.71 -9.33
N LEU A 24 -24.21 -2.21 -10.54
CA LEU A 24 -25.07 -1.19 -11.16
C LEU A 24 -26.48 -1.71 -11.47
N GLN A 25 -26.62 -3.01 -11.79
CA GLN A 25 -27.89 -3.68 -12.04
C GLN A 25 -28.80 -3.70 -10.79
N GLN A 26 -28.22 -3.83 -9.60
CA GLN A 26 -28.96 -3.81 -8.32
C GLN A 26 -29.48 -2.42 -7.95
N VAL A 27 -28.92 -1.36 -8.56
CA VAL A 27 -29.32 0.01 -8.26
C VAL A 27 -30.58 0.38 -9.06
N PRO A 28 -31.61 0.96 -8.40
CA PRO A 28 -32.80 1.45 -9.08
C PRO A 28 -32.44 2.41 -10.22
N PRO A 29 -33.08 2.33 -11.41
CA PRO A 29 -32.71 3.13 -12.58
C PRO A 29 -32.62 4.65 -12.30
N ALA A 30 -33.53 5.18 -11.47
CA ALA A 30 -33.56 6.59 -11.09
C ALA A 30 -32.32 7.04 -10.28
N LYS A 31 -31.63 6.11 -9.60
CA LYS A 31 -30.47 6.39 -8.74
C LYS A 31 -29.12 5.99 -9.36
N ARG A 32 -29.11 5.37 -10.55
CA ARG A 32 -27.86 4.89 -11.18
C ARG A 32 -26.85 6.01 -11.45
N LYS A 33 -27.33 7.20 -11.86
CA LYS A 33 -26.46 8.35 -12.09
C LYS A 33 -25.77 8.79 -10.81
N GLU A 34 -26.52 8.92 -9.72
CA GLU A 34 -25.98 9.28 -8.41
C GLU A 34 -24.98 8.23 -7.92
N PHE A 35 -25.33 6.95 -8.07
CA PHE A 35 -24.44 5.85 -7.73
C PHE A 35 -23.09 5.92 -8.46
N LEU A 36 -23.09 6.23 -9.76
CA LEU A 36 -21.85 6.40 -10.53
C LEU A 36 -21.02 7.60 -10.04
N VAL A 37 -21.67 8.71 -9.71
CA VAL A 37 -20.99 9.89 -9.15
C VAL A 37 -20.33 9.54 -7.82
N GLN A 38 -21.07 8.92 -6.90
CA GLN A 38 -20.55 8.49 -5.60
C GLN A 38 -19.42 7.47 -5.74
N SER A 39 -19.53 6.54 -6.68
CA SER A 39 -18.48 5.55 -6.95
C SER A 39 -17.17 6.19 -7.40
N ILE A 40 -17.23 7.22 -8.26
CA ILE A 40 -16.03 7.96 -8.71
C ILE A 40 -15.38 8.72 -7.55
N LEU A 41 -16.19 9.42 -6.75
CA LEU A 41 -15.69 10.16 -5.58
C LEU A 41 -15.09 9.24 -4.53
N ALA A 42 -15.73 8.10 -4.26
CA ALA A 42 -15.23 7.10 -3.32
C ALA A 42 -13.91 6.46 -3.79
N ALA A 43 -13.78 6.20 -5.11
CA ALA A 43 -12.52 5.70 -5.68
C ALA A 43 -11.37 6.70 -5.50
N GLU A 44 -11.63 7.99 -5.72
CA GLU A 44 -10.64 9.06 -5.49
C GLU A 44 -10.24 9.19 -4.02
N GLN A 45 -11.22 9.14 -3.11
CA GLN A 45 -10.97 9.20 -1.68
C GLN A 45 -10.16 7.99 -1.19
N THR A 46 -10.45 6.81 -1.73
CA THR A 46 -9.72 5.58 -1.39
C THR A 46 -8.27 5.65 -1.85
N ASP A 47 -8.01 6.12 -3.08
CA ASP A 47 -6.64 6.32 -3.59
C ASP A 47 -5.86 7.34 -2.74
N ARG A 48 -6.50 8.46 -2.37
CA ARG A 48 -5.89 9.46 -1.48
C ARG A 48 -5.56 8.89 -0.11
N LEU A 49 -6.49 8.11 0.47
CA LEU A 49 -6.31 7.48 1.77
C LEU A 49 -5.20 6.42 1.73
N GLU A 50 -5.16 5.59 0.70
CA GLU A 50 -4.09 4.59 0.55
C GLU A 50 -2.71 5.26 0.47
N LYS A 51 -2.61 6.36 -0.29
CA LYS A 51 -1.38 7.16 -0.39
C LYS A 51 -0.97 7.76 0.94
N SER A 52 -1.91 8.34 1.70
CA SER A 52 -1.59 8.93 3.00
C SER A 52 -1.19 7.87 4.02
N ILE A 53 -1.89 6.73 4.08
CA ILE A 53 -1.54 5.61 4.95
C ILE A 53 -0.16 5.07 4.60
N ARG A 54 0.13 4.81 3.31
CA ARG A 54 1.44 4.32 2.87
C ARG A 54 2.57 5.27 3.26
N LYS A 55 2.32 6.59 3.20
CA LYS A 55 3.27 7.62 3.65
C LYS A 55 3.50 7.52 5.15
N VAL A 56 2.44 7.54 5.95
CA VAL A 56 2.53 7.45 7.42
C VAL A 56 3.24 6.17 7.82
N VAL A 57 2.83 5.01 7.29
CA VAL A 57 3.47 3.71 7.60
C VAL A 57 4.96 3.74 7.28
N ARG A 58 5.37 4.37 6.17
CA ARG A 58 6.81 4.51 5.85
C ARG A 58 7.53 5.41 6.85
N GLU A 59 6.95 6.55 7.21
CA GLU A 59 7.54 7.51 8.16
C GLU A 59 7.70 6.86 9.54
N GLU A 60 6.68 6.15 10.02
CA GLU A 60 6.73 5.40 11.28
C GLU A 60 7.78 4.30 11.26
N LEU A 61 7.84 3.49 10.18
CA LEU A 61 8.87 2.44 10.04
C LEU A 61 10.30 3.02 9.94
N GLN A 62 10.46 4.20 9.32
CA GLN A 62 11.76 4.89 9.27
C GLN A 62 12.15 5.47 10.62
N ALA A 63 11.21 6.08 11.36
CA ALA A 63 11.45 6.59 12.71
C ALA A 63 11.86 5.47 13.69
N VAL A 64 11.24 4.29 13.57
CA VAL A 64 11.59 3.10 14.34
C VAL A 64 12.98 2.56 13.96
N ASN A 65 13.37 2.59 12.69
CA ASN A 65 14.71 2.15 12.28
C ASN A 65 15.84 3.11 12.73
N ILE A 66 15.59 4.41 12.85
CA ILE A 66 16.60 5.38 13.31
C ILE A 66 16.78 5.30 14.84
N THR A 67 15.73 4.96 15.59
CA THR A 67 15.78 4.81 17.05
C THR A 67 16.06 3.38 17.52
N GLY A 68 15.84 2.39 16.64
CA GLY A 68 16.12 0.97 16.84
C GLY A 68 17.41 0.48 16.18
N ALA A 69 18.23 1.37 15.61
CA ALA A 69 19.63 1.06 15.39
C ALA A 69 20.30 0.92 16.75
N VAL A 70 20.19 -0.29 17.31
CA VAL A 70 21.13 -0.83 18.28
C VAL A 70 22.51 -0.32 17.83
N PRO A 71 23.29 0.38 18.67
CA PRO A 71 24.69 0.54 18.35
C PRO A 71 25.20 -0.88 18.23
N SER A 72 25.51 -1.32 17.00
CA SER A 72 26.14 -2.61 16.79
C SER A 72 27.26 -2.68 17.82
N PRO A 73 27.27 -3.64 18.76
CA PRO A 73 28.43 -3.81 19.61
C PRO A 73 29.55 -4.15 18.63
N LEU A 74 30.40 -3.16 18.39
CA LEU A 74 31.66 -3.35 17.71
C LEU A 74 32.35 -4.51 18.44
N SER A 75 32.57 -5.60 17.69
CA SER A 75 33.61 -6.58 17.95
C SER A 75 33.64 -7.31 19.30
N GLU A 76 32.51 -7.72 19.89
CA GLU A 76 32.58 -8.61 21.08
C GLU A 76 32.84 -10.08 20.72
N ASN A 77 32.78 -10.45 19.43
CA ASN A 77 33.06 -11.79 18.92
C ASN A 77 34.39 -11.91 18.17
N ALA A 78 35.28 -10.91 18.25
CA ALA A 78 36.64 -11.09 17.74
C ALA A 78 37.39 -12.01 18.71
N ILE A 79 37.90 -13.13 18.21
CA ILE A 79 38.81 -14.01 18.97
C ILE A 79 39.90 -13.10 19.56
N PRO A 80 40.06 -13.03 20.90
CA PRO A 80 41.08 -12.17 21.48
C PRO A 80 42.46 -12.68 21.01
N ASP A 81 43.37 -11.77 20.63
CA ASP A 81 44.70 -12.14 20.12
C ASP A 81 45.46 -13.07 21.10
N SER A 82 45.15 -12.98 22.40
CA SER A 82 45.64 -13.88 23.43
C SER A 82 45.29 -15.36 23.22
N ALA A 83 44.24 -15.69 22.47
CA ALA A 83 43.88 -17.07 22.13
C ALA A 83 44.79 -17.67 21.04
N LEU A 84 45.38 -16.83 20.19
CA LEU A 84 46.39 -17.29 19.21
C LEU A 84 47.72 -17.60 19.90
N ASP A 85 48.09 -16.81 20.92
CA ASP A 85 49.28 -17.05 21.74
C ASP A 85 49.21 -18.38 22.51
N PHE A 86 48.01 -18.78 22.97
CA PHE A 86 47.80 -20.08 23.64
C PHE A 86 48.14 -21.28 22.75
N LEU A 87 47.78 -21.23 21.45
CA LEU A 87 48.06 -22.32 20.51
C LEU A 87 49.54 -22.46 20.16
N ASN A 88 50.30 -21.35 20.20
CA ASN A 88 51.74 -21.35 19.89
C ASN A 88 52.61 -21.83 21.06
N SER A 89 52.03 -22.05 22.24
CA SER A 89 52.73 -22.49 23.44
C SER A 89 52.60 -24.00 23.73
N LEU A 90 52.02 -24.78 22.81
CA LEU A 90 51.83 -26.24 22.91
C LEU A 90 52.93 -27.05 22.23
#